data_AF-A0ABD0YIS6-F1
#
_entry.id   AF-A0ABD0YIS6-F1
#
_cell.length_a   1.000
_cell.length_b   1.000
_cell.length_c   1.000
_cell.angle_alpha   90.00
_cell.angle_beta   90.00
_cell.angle_gamma   90.00
#
_symmetry.space_group_name_H-M   'P 1'
#
loop_
_entity.id
_entity.type
_entity.pdbx_description
1 polymer ?
#
loop_
_entity_poly.entity_id
_entity_poly.type
_entity_poly.pdbx_seq_one_letter_code
_entity_poly.pdbx_strand_id
1 'polypeptide(L)'
;MTAIIIPILKPNKIPHHIDSYRPITLLNTTLKIFEKLLNKRLNWYLNYSKFFHKDQYGYRQNPSTTINAIDKLVVGIRNGFQTKRMTLAVSFDILKAYDTIPTEINNYNNASTYPNPNETIPNTISYKQKIPRPTK
;
A
#
# COMPACT_ATOMS: atom_id res chain seq x y z
N MET A 1 24.59 -12.94 -7.36
CA MET A 1 23.64 -13.35 -6.30
C MET A 1 22.29 -13.61 -6.96
N THR A 2 21.71 -14.80 -6.79
CA THR A 2 20.45 -15.18 -7.45
C THR A 2 19.29 -15.16 -6.45
N ALA A 3 18.08 -14.90 -6.95
CA ALA A 3 16.84 -15.02 -6.21
C ALA A 3 15.93 -16.00 -6.94
N ILE A 4 15.20 -16.82 -6.19
CA ILE A 4 14.29 -17.84 -6.75
C ILE A 4 12.86 -17.34 -6.60
N ILE A 5 12.06 -17.38 -7.66
CA ILE A 5 10.65 -17.00 -7.62
C ILE A 5 9.81 -18.26 -7.46
N ILE A 6 9.00 -18.31 -6.40
CA ILE A 6 8.10 -19.42 -6.11
C ILE A 6 6.66 -18.89 -6.21
N PRO A 7 5.85 -19.32 -7.20
CA PRO A 7 4.46 -18.92 -7.31
C PRO A 7 3.58 -19.73 -6.34
N ILE A 8 2.82 -19.04 -5.48
CA ILE A 8 1.84 -19.66 -4.57
C ILE A 8 0.42 -19.40 -5.06
N LEU A 9 -0.37 -20.45 -5.26
CA LEU A 9 -1.76 -20.33 -5.69
C LEU A 9 -2.60 -19.62 -4.61
N LYS A 10 -3.36 -18.61 -5.01
CA LYS A 10 -4.33 -17.94 -4.13
C LYS A 10 -5.47 -18.92 -3.78
N PRO A 11 -5.97 -18.91 -2.54
CA PRO A 11 -7.10 -19.75 -2.16
C PRO A 11 -8.31 -19.45 -3.06
N ASN A 12 -9.03 -20.50 -3.45
CA ASN A 12 -10.26 -20.42 -4.26
C ASN A 12 -10.09 -19.75 -5.64
N LYS A 13 -8.91 -19.89 -6.27
CA LYS A 13 -8.65 -19.41 -7.64
C LYS A 13 -8.28 -20.56 -8.59
N ILE A 14 -8.59 -20.38 -9.87
CA ILE A 14 -8.39 -21.38 -10.92
C ILE A 14 -6.88 -21.49 -11.23
N PRO A 15 -6.27 -22.68 -11.15
CA PRO A 15 -4.82 -22.86 -11.37
C PRO A 15 -4.33 -22.49 -12.79
N HIS A 16 -5.22 -22.48 -13.79
CA HIS A 16 -4.83 -22.22 -15.18
C HIS A 16 -4.63 -20.74 -15.53
N HIS A 17 -4.88 -19.82 -14.60
CA HIS A 17 -4.65 -18.39 -14.81
C HIS A 17 -3.43 -17.89 -14.04
N ILE A 18 -2.57 -17.12 -14.70
CA ILE A 18 -1.36 -16.57 -14.08
C ILE A 18 -1.68 -15.62 -12.91
N ASP A 19 -2.76 -14.84 -13.02
CA ASP A 19 -3.24 -13.93 -11.97
C ASP A 19 -3.69 -14.65 -10.70
N SER A 20 -3.89 -15.97 -10.76
CA SER A 20 -4.25 -16.79 -9.61
C SER A 20 -3.07 -17.03 -8.67
N TYR A 21 -1.83 -16.75 -9.08
CA TYR A 21 -0.65 -16.96 -8.25
C TYR A 21 -0.17 -15.66 -7.58
N ARG A 22 0.49 -15.81 -6.43
CA ARG A 22 1.30 -14.78 -5.76
C ARG A 22 2.77 -15.16 -5.96
N PRO A 23 3.56 -14.39 -6.73
CA PRO A 23 5.00 -14.64 -6.79
C PRO A 23 5.63 -14.29 -5.44
N ILE A 24 6.37 -15.23 -4.84
CA ILE A 24 7.21 -14.97 -3.67
C ILE A 24 8.67 -15.09 -4.09
N THR A 25 9.42 -14.00 -3.93
CA THR A 25 10.85 -13.97 -4.20
C THR A 25 11.61 -14.46 -2.97
N LEU A 26 12.24 -15.63 -3.07
CA LEU A 26 13.12 -16.16 -2.05
C LEU A 26 14.55 -15.64 -2.29
N LEU A 27 14.93 -14.68 -1.44
CA LEU A 27 16.27 -14.12 -1.39
C LEU A 27 17.24 -15.10 -0.70
N ASN A 28 18.51 -15.08 -1.11
CA ASN A 28 19.57 -15.79 -0.40
C ASN A 28 19.77 -15.18 1.01
N THR A 29 20.46 -15.90 1.89
CA THR A 29 20.66 -15.47 3.29
C THR A 29 21.36 -14.11 3.40
N THR A 30 22.36 -13.86 2.56
CA THR A 30 23.11 -12.59 2.54
C THR A 30 22.19 -11.40 2.21
N LEU A 31 21.32 -11.54 1.20
CA LEU A 31 20.38 -10.49 0.82
C LEU A 31 19.29 -10.28 1.87
N LYS A 32 18.84 -11.34 2.56
CA LYS A 32 17.90 -11.20 3.69
C LYS A 32 18.51 -10.41 4.85
N ILE A 33 19.80 -10.62 5.13
CA ILE A 33 20.52 -9.84 6.15
C ILE A 33 20.59 -8.37 5.72
N PHE A 34 20.92 -8.12 4.45
CA PHE A 34 20.98 -6.77 3.90
C PHE A 34 19.61 -6.06 3.93
N GLU A 35 18.54 -6.74 3.52
CA GLU A 35 17.16 -6.25 3.60
C GLU A 35 16.79 -5.87 5.03
N LYS A 36 17.12 -6.73 6.01
CA LYS A 36 16.87 -6.46 7.43
C LYS A 36 17.65 -5.24 7.93
N LEU A 37 18.90 -5.07 7.51
CA LEU A 37 19.72 -3.90 7.85
C LEU A 37 19.11 -2.62 7.29
N LEU A 38 18.74 -2.62 6.00
CA LEU A 38 18.09 -1.50 5.34
C LEU A 38 16.76 -1.15 6.00
N ASN A 39 15.90 -2.14 6.23
CA ASN A 39 14.61 -1.96 6.87
C ASN A 39 14.76 -1.32 8.25
N LYS A 40 15.75 -1.76 9.06
CA LYS A 40 16.03 -1.19 10.38
C LYS A 40 16.47 0.28 10.27
N ARG A 41 17.36 0.60 9.33
CA ARG A 41 17.88 1.98 9.15
C ARG A 41 16.79 2.93 8.63
N LEU A 42 15.99 2.48 7.66
CA LEU A 42 14.88 3.25 7.10
C LEU A 42 13.80 3.49 8.15
N ASN A 43 13.39 2.47 8.89
CA ASN A 43 12.41 2.63 9.96
C ASN A 43 12.89 3.60 11.04
N TRP A 44 14.17 3.52 11.42
CA TRP A 44 14.75 4.48 12.36
C TRP A 44 14.63 5.92 11.84
N TYR A 45 15.01 6.16 10.58
CA TYR A 45 14.97 7.49 9.98
C TYR A 45 13.53 8.03 9.86
N LEU A 46 12.61 7.22 9.33
CA LEU A 46 11.20 7.62 9.14
C LEU A 46 10.49 7.92 10.46
N ASN A 47 10.84 7.20 11.53
CA ASN A 47 10.31 7.48 12.87
C ASN A 47 10.94 8.73 13.48
N TYR A 48 12.26 8.91 13.33
CA TYR A 48 12.96 10.10 13.80
C TYR A 48 12.43 11.38 13.14
N SER A 49 12.19 11.34 11.83
CA SER A 49 11.63 12.47 11.08
C SER A 49 10.11 12.63 11.22
N LYS A 50 9.42 11.73 11.96
CA LYS A 50 7.95 11.68 12.09
C LYS A 50 7.24 11.68 10.72
N PHE A 51 7.79 10.95 9.76
CA PHE A 51 7.28 10.91 8.38
C PHE A 51 5.84 10.34 8.28
N PHE A 52 5.52 9.34 9.11
CA PHE A 52 4.23 8.65 9.03
C PHE A 52 3.08 9.49 9.60
N HIS A 53 1.94 9.47 8.92
CA HIS A 53 0.70 10.05 9.43
C HIS A 53 0.22 9.30 10.69
N LYS A 54 -0.45 10.01 11.62
CA LYS A 54 -0.95 9.46 12.89
C LYS A 54 -1.93 8.29 12.70
N ASP A 55 -2.72 8.32 11.64
CA ASP A 55 -3.72 7.30 11.30
C ASP A 55 -3.19 6.28 10.26
N GLN A 56 -1.87 6.26 9.99
CA GLN A 56 -1.26 5.18 9.24
C GLN A 56 -0.95 4.02 10.18
N TYR A 57 -1.52 2.86 9.89
CA TYR A 57 -1.41 1.68 10.75
C TYR A 57 -0.64 0.51 10.11
N GLY A 58 -0.59 0.43 8.78
CA GLY A 58 0.19 -0.58 8.07
C GLY A 58 1.69 -0.31 8.13
N TYR A 59 2.49 -1.37 8.16
CA TYR A 59 3.97 -1.33 8.05
C TYR A 59 4.66 -0.47 9.11
N ARG A 60 4.04 -0.27 10.28
CA ARG A 60 4.66 0.44 11.41
C ARG A 60 5.25 -0.52 12.41
N GLN A 61 6.29 -0.04 13.08
CA GLN A 61 6.90 -0.73 14.21
C GLN A 61 5.96 -0.60 15.42
N ASN A 62 4.99 -1.51 15.56
CA ASN A 62 4.26 -1.83 16.80
C ASN A 62 3.26 -2.99 16.54
N PRO A 63 3.12 -3.96 17.45
CA PRO A 63 2.21 -5.09 17.27
C PRO A 63 0.73 -4.68 17.31
N SER A 64 0.38 -3.62 18.06
CA SER A 64 -1.02 -3.19 18.26
C SER A 64 -1.62 -2.43 17.08
N THR A 65 -0.88 -2.25 15.98
CA THR A 65 -1.26 -1.27 14.96
C THR A 65 -2.53 -1.68 14.20
N THR A 66 -2.77 -2.98 13.99
CA THR A 66 -4.03 -3.49 13.40
C THR A 66 -5.23 -3.28 14.31
N ILE A 67 -5.08 -3.56 15.62
CA ILE A 67 -6.15 -3.38 16.61
C ILE A 67 -6.52 -1.90 16.69
N ASN A 68 -5.52 -1.02 16.77
CA ASN A 68 -5.72 0.42 16.82
C ASN A 68 -6.48 0.96 15.57
N ALA A 69 -6.22 0.39 14.39
CA ALA A 69 -6.92 0.77 13.17
C ALA A 69 -8.42 0.41 13.25
N ILE A 70 -8.74 -0.78 13.75
CA ILE A 70 -10.11 -1.27 13.93
C ILE A 70 -10.81 -0.42 14.99
N ASP A 71 -10.16 -0.18 16.13
CA ASP A 71 -10.71 0.63 17.22
C ASP A 71 -11.05 2.03 16.74
N LYS A 72 -10.17 2.65 15.93
CA LYS A 72 -10.42 3.98 15.35
C LYS A 72 -11.67 4.00 14.48
N LEU A 73 -11.84 2.99 13.62
CA LEU A 73 -13.01 2.84 12.77
C LEU A 73 -14.29 2.65 13.60
N VAL A 74 -14.24 1.75 14.59
CA VAL A 74 -15.38 1.47 15.47
C VAL A 74 -15.80 2.70 16.27
N VAL A 75 -14.83 3.46 16.81
CA VAL A 75 -15.11 4.74 17.49
C VAL A 75 -15.77 5.74 16.55
N GLY A 76 -15.31 5.84 15.30
CA GLY A 76 -15.93 6.70 14.29
C GLY A 76 -17.41 6.35 14.06
N ILE A 77 -17.72 5.07 13.91
CA ILE A 77 -19.09 4.57 13.72
C ILE A 77 -19.95 4.84 14.96
N ARG A 78 -19.43 4.54 16.16
CA ARG A 78 -20.14 4.79 17.42
C ARG A 78 -20.47 6.26 17.62
N ASN A 79 -19.54 7.16 17.32
CA ASN A 79 -19.75 8.60 17.44
C ASN A 79 -20.82 9.11 16.46
N GLY A 80 -20.82 8.61 15.23
CA GLY A 80 -21.86 8.94 14.24
C GLY A 80 -23.25 8.45 14.68
N PHE A 81 -23.32 7.23 15.22
CA PHE A 81 -24.56 6.67 15.78
C PHE A 81 -25.09 7.50 16.96
N GLN A 82 -24.23 7.84 17.93
CA GLN A 82 -24.62 8.64 19.09
C GLN A 82 -25.09 10.05 18.73
N THR A 83 -24.46 10.67 17.73
CA THR A 83 -24.83 12.01 17.25
C THR A 83 -26.00 12.01 16.27
N LYS A 84 -26.61 10.84 15.99
CA LYS A 84 -27.70 10.63 15.02
C LYS A 84 -27.37 11.18 13.62
N ARG A 85 -26.08 11.13 13.24
CA ARG A 85 -25.61 11.57 11.92
C ARG A 85 -25.45 10.37 10.99
N MET A 86 -25.72 10.59 9.70
CA MET A 86 -25.42 9.60 8.68
C MET A 86 -23.91 9.34 8.66
N THR A 87 -23.53 8.07 8.82
CA THR A 87 -22.12 7.64 8.81
C THR A 87 -21.86 6.83 7.56
N LEU A 88 -20.85 7.23 6.78
CA LEU A 88 -20.42 6.54 5.57
C LEU A 88 -18.99 6.02 5.74
N ALA A 89 -18.76 4.76 5.39
CA ALA A 89 -17.42 4.19 5.30
C ALA A 89 -17.08 3.96 3.83
N VAL A 90 -15.94 4.49 3.38
CA VAL A 90 -15.42 4.30 2.03
C VAL A 90 -14.11 3.54 2.13
N SER A 91 -13.98 2.46 1.35
CA SER A 91 -12.77 1.64 1.31
C SER A 91 -12.14 1.72 -0.09
N PHE A 92 -10.83 1.90 -0.11
CA PHE A 92 -10.01 1.93 -1.32
C PHE A 92 -8.97 0.82 -1.25
N ASP A 93 -8.81 0.09 -2.35
CA ASP A 93 -7.77 -0.92 -2.52
C ASP A 93 -6.96 -0.60 -3.78
N ILE A 94 -5.64 -0.62 -3.66
CA ILE A 94 -4.72 -0.24 -4.75
C ILE A 94 -4.34 -1.50 -5.53
N LEU A 95 -4.72 -1.54 -6.80
CA LEU A 95 -4.36 -2.65 -7.67
C LEU A 95 -2.84 -2.68 -7.90
N LYS A 96 -2.21 -3.81 -7.60
CA LYS A 96 -0.76 -4.05 -7.82
C LYS A 96 0.11 -2.90 -7.27
N ALA A 97 -0.10 -2.54 -6.01
CA ALA A 97 0.52 -1.35 -5.39
C ALA A 97 2.04 -1.22 -5.59
N TYR A 98 2.80 -2.34 -5.60
CA TYR A 98 4.24 -2.33 -5.81
C TYR A 98 4.65 -2.20 -7.29
N ASP A 99 3.83 -2.70 -8.23
CA ASP A 99 4.11 -2.62 -9.66
C ASP A 99 3.73 -1.25 -10.24
N THR A 100 2.82 -0.54 -9.56
CA THR A 100 2.24 0.73 -10.02
C THR A 100 3.00 1.96 -9.52
N ILE A 101 4.19 1.78 -8.90
CA ILE A 101 5.01 2.91 -8.43
C ILE A 101 5.56 3.66 -9.65
N PRO A 102 5.23 4.96 -9.83
CA PRO A 102 5.80 5.76 -10.91
C PRO A 102 7.31 5.83 -10.74
N THR A 103 8.07 5.28 -11.69
CA THR A 103 9.51 5.49 -11.76
C THR A 103 9.73 6.81 -12.47
N GLU A 104 10.11 7.85 -11.72
CA GLU A 104 10.40 9.18 -12.29
C GLU A 104 11.48 9.15 -13.38
N ILE A 105 12.23 8.04 -13.50
CA ILE A 105 13.18 7.75 -14.59
C ILE A 105 12.53 7.87 -15.98
N ASN A 106 11.24 7.55 -16.15
CA ASN A 106 10.57 7.70 -17.45
C ASN A 106 10.17 9.15 -17.80
N ASN A 107 10.16 10.07 -16.83
CA ASN A 107 9.79 11.47 -17.06
C ASN A 107 11.01 12.41 -17.25
N TYR A 108 12.22 11.98 -16.89
CA TYR A 108 13.44 12.79 -17.10
C TYR A 108 13.79 12.98 -18.58
N ASN A 109 13.32 12.13 -19.48
CA ASN A 109 13.58 12.29 -20.92
C ASN A 109 12.70 13.36 -21.59
N ASN A 110 11.63 13.83 -20.94
CA ASN A 110 10.69 14.79 -21.52
C ASN A 110 10.42 16.03 -20.64
N ALA A 111 11.08 16.17 -19.48
CA ALA A 111 10.85 17.28 -18.56
C ALA A 111 12.16 17.94 -18.13
N SER A 112 12.87 18.56 -19.07
CA SER A 112 13.78 19.67 -18.76
C SER A 112 12.99 20.96 -18.50
N THR A 113 12.03 20.91 -17.58
CA THR A 113 11.40 22.09 -16.96
C THR A 113 10.80 21.62 -15.64
N TYR A 114 11.33 22.10 -14.52
CA TYR A 114 10.72 21.92 -13.21
C TYR A 114 9.31 22.55 -13.22
N PRO A 115 8.23 21.85 -12.84
CA PRO A 115 6.93 22.48 -12.76
C PRO A 115 6.94 23.53 -11.63
N ASN A 116 6.47 24.72 -11.98
CA ASN A 116 6.33 25.87 -11.10
C ASN A 116 5.48 25.45 -9.86
N PRO A 117 5.85 25.85 -8.63
CA PRO A 117 5.11 25.50 -7.40
C PRO A 117 3.61 25.83 -7.38
N ASN A 118 3.11 26.58 -8.37
CA ASN A 118 1.71 26.98 -8.51
C ASN A 118 0.94 26.23 -9.60
N GLU A 119 1.53 25.24 -10.28
CA GLU A 119 0.79 24.40 -11.22
C GLU A 119 0.00 23.31 -10.47
N THR A 120 -1.31 23.36 -10.63
CA THR A 120 -2.24 22.38 -10.05
C THR A 120 -1.89 21.00 -10.60
N ILE A 121 -1.67 20.03 -9.71
CA ILE A 121 -1.38 18.63 -10.06
C ILE A 121 -2.41 18.16 -11.12
N PRO A 122 -1.99 17.69 -12.30
CA PRO A 122 -2.92 17.25 -13.32
C PRO A 122 -3.76 16.07 -12.80
N ASN A 123 -5.08 16.27 -12.78
CA ASN A 123 -6.09 15.29 -12.41
C ASN A 123 -6.07 14.09 -13.38
N THR A 124 -5.12 13.18 -13.26
CA THR A 124 -5.17 11.93 -14.04
C THR A 124 -4.54 10.74 -13.31
N ILE A 125 -5.03 10.44 -12.11
CA ILE A 125 -5.02 9.04 -11.65
C ILE A 125 -6.38 8.48 -12.05
N SER A 126 -6.41 7.73 -13.16
CA SER A 126 -7.62 7.06 -13.60
C SER A 126 -7.95 5.93 -12.62
N TYR A 127 -8.86 6.20 -11.68
CA TYR A 127 -9.39 5.19 -10.77
C TYR A 127 -10.26 4.24 -11.57
N LYS A 128 -9.75 3.04 -11.91
CA LYS A 128 -10.63 1.94 -12.32
C LYS A 128 -11.36 1.42 -11.09
N GLN A 129 -12.50 2.03 -10.80
CA GLN A 129 -13.46 1.56 -9.81
C GLN A 129 -13.99 0.19 -10.27
N LYS A 130 -13.55 -0.89 -9.64
CA LYS A 130 -14.12 -2.22 -9.88
C LYS A 130 -15.39 -2.32 -9.04
N ILE A 131 -16.54 -2.12 -9.68
CA ILE A 131 -17.86 -2.29 -9.06
C ILE A 131 -17.89 -3.67 -8.38
N PRO A 132 -18.25 -3.78 -7.09
CA PRO A 132 -18.35 -5.06 -6.41
C PRO A 132 -19.37 -5.94 -7.15
N ARG A 133 -18.99 -7.20 -7.43
CA ARG A 133 -19.92 -8.18 -7.99
C ARG A 133 -21.07 -8.37 -7.00
N PRO A 134 -22.35 -8.34 -7.44
CA PRO A 134 -23.45 -8.68 -6.57
C PRO A 134 -23.25 -10.11 -6.06
N THR A 135 -23.27 -10.26 -4.74
CA THR A 135 -23.43 -11.55 -4.08
C THR A 135 -24.74 -12.15 -4.58
N LYS A 136 -24.67 -13.28 -5.28
CA LYS A 136 -25.80 -14.21 -5.36
C LYS A 136 -25.97 -14.87 -4.00
#